data_AF-A0A4R9FLN9-F1
#
_entry.id   AF-A0A4R9FLN9-F1
#
_cell.length_a   1.000
_cell.length_b   1.000
_cell.length_c   1.000
_cell.angle_alpha   90.00
_cell.angle_beta   90.00
_cell.angle_gamma   90.00
#
_symmetry.space_group_name_H-M   'P 1'
#
loop_
_entity.id
_entity.type
_entity.pdbx_description
1 polymer ?
#
loop_
_entity_poly.entity_id
_entity_poly.type
_entity_poly.pdbx_seq_one_letter_code
_entity_poly.pdbx_strand_id
1 'polypeptide(L)'
;MKGILGFSFFLILVSCSVKTGTDSPRLEREELSFTDKKVCILLAELGEGNLVRVGESSCKQTAPSMYIFQPILALSALETGSLKDPHGNLPWDKTKFPYLRWQKEQNLRSALENSTIWYFQKLWMDTGALKIRAWLGSVGLPTSVPTDPNRAFWMDGGYVWTAEEFYSFLWKLFDGELNLREKNLRSVLEGLERIPGEVKNPSGSHRLDGNWGPYKEFYSDSGTGYAGGRSVSWYWFFWKTEKKSYLFLTRLESETETFSSLEAAKFGVAYLREKGIWEKYFSN
;
A
#
# COMPACT_ATOMS: atom_id res chain seq x y z
N MET A 1 -19.33 -81.88 3.56
CA MET A 1 -18.01 -81.42 3.04
C MET A 1 -18.12 -79.96 2.64
N LYS A 2 -17.36 -79.12 3.36
CA LYS A 2 -16.88 -77.76 3.09
C LYS A 2 -17.69 -76.86 2.13
N GLY A 3 -18.39 -75.90 2.73
CA GLY A 3 -18.88 -74.69 2.08
C GLY A 3 -17.75 -73.69 1.80
N ILE A 4 -17.94 -72.91 0.75
CA ILE A 4 -17.07 -71.80 0.35
C ILE A 4 -17.79 -70.50 0.75
N LEU A 5 -17.21 -69.81 1.73
CA LEU A 5 -17.60 -68.48 2.18
C LEU A 5 -17.21 -67.45 1.12
N GLY A 6 -18.19 -66.75 0.55
CA GLY A 6 -17.95 -65.56 -0.27
C GLY A 6 -17.63 -64.37 0.62
N PHE A 7 -16.40 -63.89 0.60
CA PHE A 7 -15.99 -62.66 1.28
C PHE A 7 -16.39 -61.47 0.40
N SER A 8 -17.50 -60.81 0.74
CA SER A 8 -17.90 -59.55 0.14
C SER A 8 -17.15 -58.41 0.84
N PHE A 9 -16.16 -57.83 0.16
CA PHE A 9 -15.36 -56.73 0.68
C PHE A 9 -16.17 -55.43 0.57
N PHE A 10 -16.89 -55.07 1.63
CA PHE A 10 -17.52 -53.75 1.75
C PHE A 10 -16.42 -52.72 2.01
N LEU A 11 -16.00 -52.00 0.97
CA LEU A 11 -15.23 -50.77 1.13
C LEU A 11 -16.12 -49.72 1.82
N ILE A 12 -15.89 -49.51 3.11
CA ILE A 12 -16.41 -48.36 3.82
C ILE A 12 -15.59 -47.16 3.33
N LEU A 13 -16.11 -46.44 2.33
CA LEU A 13 -15.66 -45.10 2.03
C LEU A 13 -16.05 -44.22 3.22
N VAL A 14 -15.12 -44.03 4.15
CA VAL A 14 -15.19 -42.93 5.11
C VAL A 14 -15.06 -41.65 4.29
N SER A 15 -16.21 -41.12 3.89
CA SER A 15 -16.32 -39.75 3.44
C SER A 15 -15.86 -38.87 4.60
N CYS A 16 -14.63 -38.38 4.52
CA CYS A 16 -14.23 -37.21 5.28
C CYS A 16 -15.15 -36.08 4.83
N SER A 17 -16.26 -35.91 5.55
CA SER A 17 -17.09 -34.71 5.46
C SER A 17 -16.17 -33.55 5.81
N VAL A 18 -15.67 -32.87 4.79
CA VAL A 18 -15.06 -31.54 4.95
C VAL A 18 -16.11 -30.73 5.69
N LYS A 19 -15.78 -30.33 6.92
CA LYS A 19 -16.53 -29.29 7.61
C LYS A 19 -16.40 -28.05 6.73
N THR A 20 -17.40 -27.77 5.90
CA THR A 20 -17.60 -26.45 5.33
C THR A 20 -17.94 -25.54 6.52
N GLY A 21 -16.90 -24.96 7.12
CA GLY A 21 -17.06 -23.91 8.10
C GLY A 21 -17.80 -22.75 7.43
N THR A 22 -18.98 -22.45 7.93
CA THR A 22 -19.89 -21.41 7.44
C THR A 22 -19.48 -19.99 7.82
N ASP A 23 -18.21 -19.76 8.17
CA ASP A 23 -17.71 -18.47 8.70
C ASP A 23 -16.61 -17.84 7.84
N SER A 24 -16.54 -18.14 6.53
CA SER A 24 -15.73 -17.31 5.64
C SER A 24 -16.27 -15.88 5.70
N PRO A 25 -15.43 -14.86 5.95
CA PRO A 25 -15.91 -13.49 6.06
C PRO A 25 -16.67 -13.11 4.78
N ARG A 26 -17.92 -12.68 4.95
CA ARG A 26 -18.74 -12.21 3.83
C ARG A 26 -18.11 -10.92 3.31
N LEU A 27 -17.68 -10.94 2.05
CA LEU A 27 -17.19 -9.75 1.36
C LEU A 27 -18.28 -8.66 1.35
N GLU A 28 -17.98 -7.54 1.99
CA GLU A 28 -18.82 -6.34 1.97
C GLU A 28 -18.52 -5.54 0.69
N ARG A 29 -19.55 -5.35 -0.13
CA ARG A 29 -19.48 -4.53 -1.36
C ARG A 29 -20.46 -3.38 -1.26
N GLU A 30 -19.98 -2.18 -1.54
CA GLU A 30 -20.79 -0.96 -1.54
C GLU A 30 -20.32 -0.04 -2.67
N GLU A 31 -21.25 0.61 -3.36
CA GLU A 31 -20.93 1.73 -4.22
C GLU A 31 -21.30 3.01 -3.49
N LEU A 32 -20.31 3.87 -3.24
CA LEU A 32 -20.55 5.21 -2.72
C LEU A 32 -20.64 6.17 -3.90
N SER A 33 -21.76 6.88 -4.01
CA SER A 33 -21.98 7.90 -5.02
C SER A 33 -21.93 9.27 -4.36
N PHE A 34 -20.82 9.98 -4.56
CA PHE A 34 -20.71 11.40 -4.26
C PHE A 34 -20.72 12.19 -5.57
N THR A 35 -21.29 13.39 -5.56
CA THR A 35 -21.37 14.27 -6.74
C THR A 35 -20.00 14.76 -7.21
N ASP A 36 -19.05 14.83 -6.30
CA ASP A 36 -17.77 15.53 -6.46
C ASP A 36 -16.57 14.72 -5.96
N LYS A 37 -16.77 13.47 -5.55
CA LYS A 37 -15.72 12.64 -4.96
C LYS A 37 -15.79 11.20 -5.45
N LYS A 38 -14.68 10.71 -5.97
CA LYS A 38 -14.49 9.28 -6.27
C LYS A 38 -13.80 8.62 -5.10
N VAL A 39 -14.32 7.48 -4.66
CA VAL A 39 -13.84 6.75 -3.48
C VAL A 39 -13.53 5.32 -3.86
N CYS A 40 -12.36 4.84 -3.46
CA CYS A 40 -12.04 3.42 -3.47
C CYS A 40 -11.54 3.00 -2.08
N ILE A 41 -12.14 1.97 -1.50
CA ILE A 41 -11.67 1.35 -0.25
C ILE A 41 -11.53 -0.15 -0.49
N LEU A 42 -10.35 -0.68 -0.16
CA LEU A 42 -10.04 -2.10 -0.21
C LEU A 42 -9.51 -2.54 1.15
N LEU A 43 -10.08 -3.61 1.70
CA LEU A 43 -9.58 -4.28 2.90
C LEU A 43 -9.59 -5.78 2.66
N ALA A 44 -8.50 -6.44 3.03
CA ALA A 44 -8.43 -7.89 3.02
C ALA A 44 -7.63 -8.41 4.19
N GLU A 45 -7.94 -9.65 4.56
CA GLU A 45 -7.04 -10.48 5.35
C GLU A 45 -6.17 -11.29 4.38
N LEU A 46 -4.84 -11.21 4.54
CA LEU A 46 -3.92 -12.01 3.73
C LEU A 46 -4.14 -13.50 4.02
N GLY A 47 -4.22 -14.30 2.97
CA GLY A 47 -4.48 -15.74 3.03
C GLY A 47 -5.96 -16.15 3.06
N GLU A 48 -6.89 -15.28 3.49
CA GLU A 48 -8.34 -15.54 3.44
C GLU A 48 -9.03 -14.83 2.26
N GLY A 49 -8.60 -13.61 1.91
CA GLY A 49 -9.12 -12.85 0.77
C GLY A 49 -9.81 -11.52 1.15
N ASN A 50 -10.52 -10.94 0.17
CA ASN A 50 -11.12 -9.61 0.31
C ASN A 50 -12.27 -9.62 1.34
N LEU A 51 -12.22 -8.64 2.25
CA LEU A 51 -13.24 -8.40 3.27
C LEU A 51 -14.15 -7.23 2.89
N VAL A 52 -13.58 -6.18 2.30
CA VAL A 52 -14.30 -4.95 1.92
C VAL A 52 -13.85 -4.48 0.54
N ARG A 53 -14.82 -4.10 -0.30
CA ARG A 53 -14.59 -3.39 -1.57
C ARG A 53 -15.63 -2.31 -1.76
N VAL A 54 -15.21 -1.06 -1.72
CA VAL A 54 -16.07 0.11 -1.91
C VAL A 54 -15.67 0.87 -3.17
N GLY A 55 -16.65 1.22 -3.99
CA GLY A 55 -16.45 2.02 -5.19
C GLY A 55 -15.66 1.28 -6.26
N GLU A 56 -16.11 0.10 -6.66
CA GLU A 56 -15.46 -0.78 -7.64
C GLU A 56 -15.14 -0.05 -8.95
N SER A 57 -16.06 0.80 -9.41
CA SER A 57 -15.86 1.63 -10.59
C SER A 57 -14.67 2.59 -10.42
N SER A 58 -14.54 3.21 -9.25
CA SER A 58 -13.46 4.13 -8.89
C SER A 58 -12.15 3.40 -8.65
N CYS A 59 -12.17 2.18 -8.11
CA CYS A 59 -10.96 1.38 -7.89
C CYS A 59 -10.22 1.02 -9.19
N LYS A 60 -10.96 0.90 -10.31
CA LYS A 60 -10.44 0.59 -11.65
C LYS A 60 -10.03 1.82 -12.47
N GLN A 61 -10.25 3.03 -11.96
CA GLN A 61 -9.82 4.25 -12.64
C GLN A 61 -8.39 4.60 -12.24
N THR A 62 -7.60 5.03 -13.23
CA THR A 62 -6.23 5.47 -12.99
C THR A 62 -6.19 6.81 -12.28
N ALA A 63 -5.30 6.96 -11.31
CA ALA A 63 -5.01 8.22 -10.67
C ALA A 63 -3.50 8.46 -10.49
N PRO A 64 -3.07 9.73 -10.46
CA PRO A 64 -1.73 10.10 -10.03
C PRO A 64 -1.31 9.40 -8.74
N SER A 65 -0.12 8.82 -8.77
CA SER A 65 0.46 8.08 -7.64
C SER A 65 0.84 8.97 -6.47
N MET A 66 1.26 10.22 -6.69
CA MET A 66 1.71 11.13 -5.63
C MET A 66 2.85 10.52 -4.80
N TYR A 67 2.98 10.88 -3.53
CA TYR A 67 4.10 10.48 -2.67
C TYR A 67 4.24 8.95 -2.48
N ILE A 68 3.15 8.17 -2.59
CA ILE A 68 3.19 6.71 -2.40
C ILE A 68 3.95 5.96 -3.51
N PHE A 69 4.43 6.65 -4.55
CA PHE A 69 5.39 6.09 -5.50
C PHE A 69 6.83 6.07 -4.98
N GLN A 70 7.18 6.93 -4.00
CA GLN A 70 8.54 7.06 -3.50
C GLN A 70 9.14 5.77 -2.89
N PRO A 71 8.38 4.96 -2.11
CA PRO A 71 8.87 3.65 -1.64
C PRO A 71 9.16 2.68 -2.78
N ILE A 72 8.38 2.72 -3.86
CA ILE A 72 8.53 1.87 -5.05
C ILE A 72 9.79 2.28 -5.82
N LEU A 73 10.00 3.59 -5.99
CA LEU A 73 11.24 4.12 -6.55
C LEU A 73 12.45 3.70 -5.73
N ALA A 74 12.38 3.80 -4.39
CA ALA A 74 13.45 3.35 -3.51
C ALA A 74 13.76 1.85 -3.65
N LEU A 75 12.72 1.02 -3.64
CA LEU A 75 12.87 -0.42 -3.80
C LEU A 75 13.48 -0.75 -5.17
N SER A 76 13.05 -0.08 -6.24
CA SER A 76 13.64 -0.26 -7.58
C SER A 76 15.12 0.12 -7.63
N ALA A 77 15.52 1.19 -6.95
CA ALA A 77 16.90 1.65 -6.95
C ALA A 77 17.81 0.72 -6.14
N LEU A 78 17.33 0.20 -5.01
CA LEU A 78 17.99 -0.87 -4.26
C LEU A 78 18.09 -2.14 -5.11
N GLU A 79 16.98 -2.52 -5.76
CA GLU A 79 16.91 -3.75 -6.54
C GLU A 79 17.81 -3.74 -7.78
N THR A 80 18.03 -2.56 -8.35
CA THR A 80 18.90 -2.38 -9.52
C THR A 80 20.32 -1.93 -9.16
N GLY A 81 20.63 -1.85 -7.87
CA GLY A 81 21.96 -1.52 -7.33
C GLY A 81 22.39 -0.06 -7.49
N SER A 82 21.44 0.84 -7.80
CA SER A 82 21.69 2.27 -7.93
C SER A 82 21.72 2.96 -6.56
N LEU A 83 20.96 2.46 -5.58
CA LEU A 83 21.14 2.76 -4.16
C LEU A 83 21.90 1.61 -3.49
N LYS A 84 23.12 1.88 -3.02
CA LYS A 84 23.99 0.86 -2.40
C LYS A 84 23.87 0.81 -0.88
N ASP A 85 23.78 1.99 -0.26
CA ASP A 85 23.68 2.15 1.18
C ASP A 85 22.42 2.97 1.54
N PRO A 86 21.32 2.32 1.95
CA PRO A 86 20.09 3.02 2.34
C PRO A 86 20.22 3.80 3.66
N HIS A 87 21.26 3.55 4.46
CA HIS A 87 21.54 4.27 5.70
C HIS A 87 22.49 5.46 5.49
N GLY A 88 23.16 5.49 4.33
CA GLY A 88 24.02 6.60 3.92
C GLY A 88 23.22 7.89 3.72
N ASN A 89 23.74 9.00 4.24
CA ASN A 89 23.14 10.30 4.08
C ASN A 89 23.46 10.90 2.71
N LEU A 90 22.45 11.43 2.03
CA LEU A 90 22.61 12.36 0.92
C LEU A 90 22.66 13.79 1.46
N PRO A 91 23.67 14.59 1.07
CA PRO A 91 23.82 15.94 1.55
C PRO A 91 22.72 16.85 0.99
N TRP A 92 22.19 17.73 1.85
CA TRP A 92 21.30 18.81 1.43
C TRP A 92 22.10 20.01 0.93
N ASP A 93 21.77 20.48 -0.26
CA ASP A 93 22.41 21.58 -0.99
C ASP A 93 22.10 22.99 -0.47
N LYS A 94 21.43 23.08 0.70
CA LYS A 94 20.94 24.33 1.29
C LYS A 94 19.78 24.99 0.54
N THR A 95 19.17 24.32 -0.44
CA THR A 95 17.95 24.79 -1.11
C THR A 95 16.81 24.92 -0.11
N LYS A 96 16.16 26.09 -0.09
CA LYS A 96 15.01 26.34 0.80
C LYS A 96 13.77 25.62 0.28
N PHE A 97 13.32 24.62 1.02
CA PHE A 97 12.08 23.88 0.74
C PHE A 97 10.93 24.34 1.64
N PRO A 98 9.65 24.17 1.22
CA PRO A 98 8.49 24.54 2.03
C PRO A 98 8.43 23.85 3.40
N TYR A 99 9.00 22.64 3.51
CA TYR A 99 9.01 21.88 4.74
C TYR A 99 10.41 21.89 5.37
N LEU A 100 10.52 22.37 6.63
CA LEU A 100 11.79 22.41 7.36
C LEU A 100 12.46 21.03 7.48
N ARG A 101 11.67 19.96 7.59
CA ARG A 101 12.17 18.58 7.66
C ARG A 101 12.90 18.11 6.40
N TRP A 102 12.69 18.78 5.26
CA TRP A 102 13.43 18.54 4.02
C TRP A 102 14.77 19.28 3.99
N GLN A 103 14.97 20.28 4.84
CA GLN A 103 16.14 21.16 4.88
C GLN A 103 17.26 20.61 5.77
N LYS A 104 17.63 19.34 5.52
CA LYS A 104 18.70 18.61 6.23
C LYS A 104 19.13 17.43 5.37
N GLU A 105 20.29 16.87 5.66
CA GLU A 105 20.71 15.60 5.07
C GLU A 105 19.68 14.50 5.33
N GLN A 106 19.55 13.56 4.39
CA GLN A 106 18.56 12.49 4.47
C GLN A 106 19.19 11.15 4.14
N ASN A 107 18.81 10.12 4.88
CA ASN A 107 18.94 8.73 4.43
C ASN A 107 17.57 8.22 3.93
N LEU A 108 17.49 6.97 3.49
CA LEU A 108 16.25 6.43 2.93
C LEU A 108 15.10 6.49 3.96
N ARG A 109 15.37 6.13 5.22
CA ARG A 109 14.37 6.14 6.29
C ARG A 109 13.79 7.54 6.50
N SER A 110 14.64 8.55 6.72
CA SER A 110 14.17 9.91 6.98
C SER A 110 13.53 10.54 5.74
N ALA A 111 13.97 10.15 4.53
CA ALA A 111 13.34 10.57 3.29
C ALA A 111 11.92 10.02 3.17
N LEU A 112 11.70 8.73 3.43
CA LEU A 112 10.38 8.08 3.40
C LEU A 112 9.44 8.61 4.49
N GLU A 113 9.92 8.74 5.74
CA GLU A 113 9.11 9.28 6.85
C GLU A 113 8.54 10.67 6.55
N ASN A 114 9.28 11.49 5.81
CA ASN A 114 8.94 12.88 5.54
C ASN A 114 8.53 13.14 4.08
N SER A 115 8.43 12.08 3.27
CA SER A 115 8.22 12.09 1.81
C SER A 115 9.09 13.14 1.08
N THR A 116 10.38 13.20 1.43
CA THR A 116 11.33 14.25 1.00
C THR A 116 11.63 14.19 -0.50
N ILE A 117 10.91 14.99 -1.30
CA ILE A 117 10.92 14.90 -2.77
C ILE A 117 12.32 14.93 -3.38
N TRP A 118 13.19 15.84 -2.94
CA TRP A 118 14.50 16.02 -3.56
C TRP A 118 15.41 14.78 -3.43
N TYR A 119 15.25 13.99 -2.36
CA TYR A 119 15.98 12.73 -2.18
C TYR A 119 15.60 11.74 -3.28
N PHE A 120 14.29 11.61 -3.53
CA PHE A 120 13.76 10.72 -4.55
C PHE A 120 13.99 11.23 -5.97
N GLN A 121 14.07 12.55 -6.20
CA GLN A 121 14.50 13.10 -7.48
C GLN A 121 15.95 12.73 -7.79
N LYS A 122 16.85 12.83 -6.81
CA LYS A 122 18.24 12.37 -6.97
C LYS A 122 18.29 10.88 -7.26
N LEU A 123 17.49 10.09 -6.55
CA LEU A 123 17.41 8.65 -6.76
C LEU A 123 16.88 8.28 -8.16
N TRP A 124 15.88 9.02 -8.65
CA TRP A 124 15.35 8.91 -10.01
C TRP A 124 16.44 9.19 -11.05
N MET A 125 17.17 10.31 -10.89
CA MET A 125 18.27 10.70 -11.76
C MET A 125 19.38 9.64 -11.79
N ASP A 126 19.79 9.12 -10.63
CA ASP A 126 20.87 8.14 -10.51
C ASP A 126 20.48 6.75 -11.05
N THR A 127 19.21 6.37 -10.91
CA THR A 127 18.71 5.05 -11.35
C THR A 127 18.39 5.05 -12.84
N GLY A 128 17.76 6.12 -13.33
CA GLY A 128 17.38 6.31 -14.73
C GLY A 128 16.16 5.50 -15.18
N ALA A 129 15.52 6.00 -16.24
CA ALA A 129 14.25 5.47 -16.75
C ALA A 129 14.30 4.00 -17.14
N LEU A 130 15.38 3.54 -17.80
CA LEU A 130 15.47 2.18 -18.32
C LEU A 130 15.40 1.12 -17.20
N LYS A 131 16.18 1.31 -16.13
CA LYS A 131 16.21 0.39 -14.98
C LYS A 131 14.87 0.36 -14.26
N ILE A 132 14.25 1.52 -14.07
CA ILE A 132 12.95 1.64 -13.38
C ILE A 132 11.84 1.00 -14.19
N ARG A 133 11.76 1.24 -15.51
CA ARG A 133 10.77 0.59 -16.37
C ARG A 133 10.85 -0.93 -16.30
N ALA A 134 12.07 -1.45 -16.44
CA ALA A 134 12.30 -2.89 -16.40
C ALA A 134 11.88 -3.48 -15.05
N TRP A 135 12.25 -2.83 -13.95
CA TRP A 135 11.89 -3.29 -12.61
C TRP A 135 10.38 -3.20 -12.34
N LEU A 136 9.72 -2.09 -12.69
CA LEU A 136 8.26 -1.94 -12.55
C LEU A 136 7.50 -3.04 -13.30
N GLY A 137 7.92 -3.35 -14.54
CA GLY A 137 7.34 -4.44 -15.31
C GLY A 137 7.52 -5.80 -14.64
N SER A 138 8.68 -6.04 -14.01
CA SER A 138 8.95 -7.31 -13.29
C SER A 138 8.07 -7.54 -12.06
N VAL A 139 7.55 -6.47 -11.45
CA VAL A 139 6.63 -6.52 -10.29
C VAL A 139 5.17 -6.30 -10.68
N GLY A 140 4.87 -6.22 -11.98
CA GLY A 140 3.50 -6.08 -12.49
C GLY A 140 2.89 -4.68 -12.34
N LEU A 141 3.71 -3.64 -12.21
CA LEU A 141 3.27 -2.24 -12.18
C LEU A 141 3.36 -1.60 -13.59
N PRO A 142 2.58 -0.53 -13.84
CA PRO A 142 2.68 0.22 -15.09
C PRO A 142 4.11 0.69 -15.39
N THR A 143 4.56 0.57 -16.64
CA THR A 143 5.95 0.92 -17.02
C THR A 143 6.08 2.30 -17.67
N SER A 144 5.00 3.09 -17.71
CA SER A 144 4.99 4.40 -18.34
C SER A 144 5.63 5.45 -17.41
N VAL A 145 6.96 5.50 -17.40
CA VAL A 145 7.74 6.56 -16.74
C VAL A 145 8.37 7.47 -17.81
N PRO A 146 8.50 8.79 -17.58
CA PRO A 146 9.15 9.68 -18.51
C PRO A 146 10.66 9.43 -18.61
N THR A 147 11.32 10.07 -19.57
CA THR A 147 12.78 10.02 -19.75
C THR A 147 13.52 11.19 -19.12
N ASP A 148 12.82 12.26 -18.72
CA ASP A 148 13.44 13.44 -18.10
C ASP A 148 13.85 13.14 -16.64
N PRO A 149 15.16 13.10 -16.32
CA PRO A 149 15.66 12.79 -14.99
C PRO A 149 15.39 13.89 -13.96
N ASN A 150 15.03 15.11 -14.37
CA ASN A 150 14.81 16.23 -13.46
C ASN A 150 13.35 16.31 -12.97
N ARG A 151 12.46 15.56 -13.60
CA ARG A 151 11.02 15.61 -13.36
C ARG A 151 10.61 14.70 -12.20
N ALA A 152 9.97 15.26 -11.18
CA ALA A 152 9.27 14.50 -10.13
C ALA A 152 7.91 14.00 -10.65
N PHE A 153 7.95 13.11 -11.64
CA PHE A 153 6.79 12.75 -12.47
C PHE A 153 5.63 12.10 -11.69
N TRP A 154 5.88 11.53 -10.53
CA TRP A 154 4.83 10.99 -9.66
C TRP A 154 3.99 12.09 -9.00
N MET A 155 4.53 13.32 -8.88
CA MET A 155 3.85 14.47 -8.27
C MET A 155 3.04 15.31 -9.26
N ASP A 156 3.35 15.24 -10.56
CA ASP A 156 2.68 16.04 -11.59
C ASP A 156 1.67 15.25 -12.44
N GLY A 157 1.41 13.99 -12.06
CA GLY A 157 0.50 13.10 -12.77
C GLY A 157 1.14 12.35 -13.95
N GLY A 158 2.45 12.46 -14.15
CA GLY A 158 3.20 11.70 -15.15
C GLY A 158 3.28 10.20 -14.90
N TYR A 159 2.91 9.72 -13.70
CA TYR A 159 2.76 8.30 -13.41
C TYR A 159 1.46 8.02 -12.65
N VAL A 160 0.66 7.13 -13.24
CA VAL A 160 -0.67 6.76 -12.80
C VAL A 160 -0.79 5.24 -12.69
N TRP A 161 -1.65 4.81 -11.77
CA TRP A 161 -2.12 3.43 -11.66
C TRP A 161 -3.58 3.45 -11.20
N THR A 162 -4.25 2.33 -11.31
CA THR A 162 -5.50 2.07 -10.61
C THR A 162 -5.25 1.72 -9.14
N ALA A 163 -6.27 1.85 -8.30
CA ALA A 163 -6.16 1.38 -6.91
C ALA A 163 -5.95 -0.14 -6.84
N GLU A 164 -6.53 -0.88 -7.78
CA GLU A 164 -6.38 -2.35 -7.88
C GLU A 164 -4.97 -2.78 -8.25
N GLU A 165 -4.32 -2.10 -9.20
CA GLU A 165 -2.92 -2.36 -9.57
C GLU A 165 -2.00 -2.11 -8.37
N PHE A 166 -2.15 -0.98 -7.69
CA PHE A 166 -1.33 -0.67 -6.52
C PHE A 166 -1.59 -1.63 -5.35
N TYR A 167 -2.86 -1.95 -5.08
CA TYR A 167 -3.23 -2.92 -4.04
C TYR A 167 -2.70 -4.33 -4.34
N SER A 168 -2.75 -4.76 -5.60
CA SER A 168 -2.18 -6.04 -6.05
C SER A 168 -0.66 -6.07 -5.86
N PHE A 169 0.05 -4.97 -6.14
CA PHE A 169 1.47 -4.86 -5.83
C PHE A 169 1.74 -4.99 -4.32
N LEU A 170 0.99 -4.28 -3.47
CA LEU A 170 1.13 -4.37 -2.02
C LEU A 170 0.81 -5.78 -1.50
N TRP A 171 -0.20 -6.44 -2.04
CA TRP A 171 -0.53 -7.82 -1.71
C TRP A 171 0.67 -8.74 -1.98
N LYS A 172 1.20 -8.73 -3.20
CA LYS A 172 2.35 -9.56 -3.59
C LYS A 172 3.60 -9.23 -2.76
N LEU A 173 3.78 -7.96 -2.41
CA LEU A 173 4.89 -7.51 -1.57
C LEU A 173 4.83 -8.15 -0.18
N PHE A 174 3.66 -8.13 0.47
CA PHE A 174 3.49 -8.65 1.83
C PHE A 174 3.26 -10.16 1.89
N ASP A 175 2.76 -10.77 0.82
CA ASP A 175 2.64 -12.23 0.69
C ASP A 175 3.95 -12.91 0.26
N GLY A 176 4.99 -12.12 -0.05
CA GLY A 176 6.31 -12.63 -0.42
C GLY A 176 6.38 -13.20 -1.84
N GLU A 177 5.42 -12.87 -2.70
CA GLU A 177 5.37 -13.34 -4.09
C GLU A 177 6.37 -12.60 -5.01
N LEU A 178 6.87 -11.43 -4.59
CA LEU A 178 7.85 -10.68 -5.35
C LEU A 178 9.27 -11.20 -5.10
N ASN A 179 10.04 -11.44 -6.17
CA ASN A 179 11.44 -11.83 -6.10
C ASN A 179 12.34 -10.64 -5.70
N LEU A 180 12.29 -10.26 -4.42
CA LEU A 180 13.02 -9.15 -3.84
C LEU A 180 14.08 -9.66 -2.87
N ARG A 181 15.16 -8.89 -2.71
CA ARG A 181 16.11 -9.17 -1.64
C ARG A 181 15.50 -8.69 -0.32
N GLU A 182 15.35 -9.59 0.65
CA GLU A 182 14.73 -9.29 1.95
C GLU A 182 15.34 -8.05 2.63
N LYS A 183 16.66 -7.89 2.53
CA LYS A 183 17.37 -6.72 3.09
C LYS A 183 16.89 -5.40 2.47
N ASN A 184 16.61 -5.39 1.17
CA ASN A 184 16.17 -4.18 0.47
C ASN A 184 14.73 -3.84 0.85
N LEU A 185 13.86 -4.86 0.90
CA LEU A 185 12.49 -4.69 1.38
C LEU A 185 12.48 -4.14 2.81
N ARG A 186 13.27 -4.72 3.71
CA ARG A 186 13.41 -4.26 5.09
C ARG A 186 13.83 -2.79 5.18
N SER A 187 14.85 -2.37 4.43
CA SER A 187 15.30 -0.98 4.41
C SER A 187 14.21 0.02 3.96
N VAL A 188 13.31 -0.38 3.07
CA VAL A 188 12.16 0.44 2.68
C VAL A 188 11.08 0.44 3.77
N LEU A 189 10.74 -0.73 4.31
CA LEU A 189 9.73 -0.88 5.36
C LEU A 189 10.10 -0.15 6.66
N GLU A 190 11.38 -0.06 7.02
CA GLU A 190 11.85 0.76 8.15
C GLU A 190 11.45 2.25 8.03
N GLY A 191 11.37 2.78 6.80
CA GLY A 191 10.89 4.14 6.53
C GLY A 191 9.37 4.29 6.61
N LEU A 192 8.64 3.18 6.58
CA LEU A 192 7.17 3.10 6.57
C LEU A 192 6.58 2.52 7.87
N GLU A 193 7.43 2.06 8.78
CA GLU A 193 7.02 1.55 10.09
C GLU A 193 6.41 2.66 10.94
N ARG A 194 5.23 2.40 11.51
CA ARG A 194 4.48 3.35 12.33
C ARG A 194 3.89 2.64 13.54
N ILE A 195 3.55 3.42 14.56
CA ILE A 195 2.58 2.96 15.56
C ILE A 195 1.19 3.06 14.91
N PRO A 196 0.32 2.04 14.98
CA PRO A 196 -1.01 2.09 14.36
C PRO A 196 -1.74 3.38 14.76
N GLY A 197 -2.22 4.12 13.76
CA GLY A 197 -2.83 5.44 13.90
C GLY A 197 -1.89 6.63 13.71
N GLU A 198 -0.59 6.41 13.64
CA GLU A 198 0.36 7.43 13.22
C GLU A 198 0.39 7.54 11.69
N VAL A 199 0.39 8.78 11.18
CA VAL A 199 0.62 9.10 9.77
C VAL A 199 1.78 10.10 9.71
N LYS A 200 2.83 9.77 8.98
CA LYS A 200 3.95 10.68 8.71
C LYS A 200 3.99 11.01 7.22
N ASN A 201 4.13 12.29 6.92
CA ASN A 201 4.13 12.83 5.56
C ASN A 201 4.87 14.19 5.58
N PRO A 202 4.91 14.99 4.49
CA PRO A 202 5.61 16.27 4.51
C PRO A 202 5.09 17.29 5.52
N SER A 203 3.79 17.26 5.85
CA SER A 203 3.16 18.26 6.72
C SER A 203 3.37 17.98 8.21
N GLY A 204 3.50 16.72 8.62
CA GLY A 204 3.60 16.38 10.05
C GLY A 204 3.91 14.93 10.34
N SER A 205 4.16 14.67 11.61
CA SER A 205 3.73 13.43 12.23
C SER A 205 2.35 13.72 12.83
N HIS A 206 1.39 12.89 12.49
CA HIS A 206 -0.02 13.07 12.84
C HIS A 206 -0.54 11.82 13.54
N ARG A 207 -1.58 11.99 14.34
CA ARG A 207 -2.31 10.88 14.98
C ARG A 207 -3.76 10.90 14.53
N LEU A 208 -4.24 9.76 14.05
CA LEU A 208 -5.65 9.52 13.83
C LEU A 208 -6.29 9.09 15.15
N ASP A 209 -7.41 9.74 15.50
CA ASP A 209 -8.18 9.42 16.70
C ASP A 209 -8.73 7.99 16.67
N GLY A 210 -9.12 7.49 17.83
CA GLY A 210 -9.82 6.21 18.02
C GLY A 210 -8.94 5.11 18.63
N ASN A 211 -9.57 3.96 18.89
CA ASN A 211 -8.88 2.81 19.47
C ASN A 211 -8.07 2.06 18.40
N TRP A 212 -6.86 1.68 18.78
CA TRP A 212 -5.93 0.93 17.94
C TRP A 212 -5.48 -0.29 18.73
N GLY A 213 -5.93 -1.47 18.31
CA GLY A 213 -5.68 -2.73 19.00
C GLY A 213 -4.21 -3.19 18.89
N PRO A 214 -3.94 -4.43 19.34
CA PRO A 214 -2.60 -4.98 19.34
C PRO A 214 -2.06 -5.17 17.92
N TYR A 215 -0.75 -5.02 17.78
CA TYR A 215 -0.03 -5.21 16.53
C TYR A 215 1.37 -5.76 16.82
N LYS A 216 1.92 -6.48 15.84
CA LYS A 216 3.29 -6.99 15.83
C LYS A 216 4.15 -6.19 14.84
N GLU A 217 3.61 -5.96 13.66
CA GLU A 217 4.21 -5.09 12.64
C GLU A 217 3.09 -4.20 12.07
N PHE A 218 3.38 -2.91 11.90
CA PHE A 218 2.47 -1.98 11.26
C PHE A 218 3.25 -1.04 10.34
N TYR A 219 2.94 -1.11 9.05
CA TYR A 219 3.52 -0.25 8.02
C TYR A 219 2.41 0.56 7.39
N SER A 220 2.64 1.84 7.15
CA SER A 220 1.67 2.66 6.43
C SER A 220 2.36 3.78 5.66
N ASP A 221 1.68 4.24 4.61
CA ASP A 221 2.10 5.41 3.85
C ASP A 221 0.88 6.23 3.43
N SER A 222 1.13 7.50 3.13
CA SER A 222 0.11 8.43 2.66
C SER A 222 0.65 9.31 1.53
N GLY A 223 -0.23 9.70 0.62
CA GLY A 223 0.15 10.59 -0.47
C GLY A 223 -1.01 11.46 -0.87
N THR A 224 -0.85 12.78 -0.75
CA THR A 224 -1.86 13.75 -1.18
C THR A 224 -1.22 14.78 -2.09
N GLY A 225 -1.90 15.13 -3.17
CA GLY A 225 -1.47 16.20 -4.05
C GLY A 225 -2.52 16.56 -5.09
N TYR A 226 -2.22 17.60 -5.85
CA TYR A 226 -3.03 18.06 -6.97
C TYR A 226 -2.25 17.85 -8.26
N ALA A 227 -2.83 17.10 -9.20
CA ALA A 227 -2.23 16.88 -10.50
C ALA A 227 -3.30 16.63 -11.56
N GLY A 228 -3.08 17.11 -12.79
CA GLY A 228 -4.00 16.84 -13.91
C GLY A 228 -5.43 17.35 -13.68
N GLY A 229 -5.59 18.48 -12.97
CA GLY A 229 -6.89 19.11 -12.74
C GLY A 229 -7.64 18.62 -11.49
N ARG A 230 -7.07 17.67 -10.73
CA ARG A 230 -7.76 17.02 -9.62
C ARG A 230 -6.88 16.82 -8.40
N SER A 231 -7.51 16.86 -7.23
CA SER A 231 -6.91 16.45 -5.96
C SER A 231 -7.00 14.93 -5.84
N VAL A 232 -5.92 14.31 -5.37
CA VAL A 232 -5.86 12.88 -5.10
C VAL A 232 -5.27 12.68 -3.70
N SER A 233 -5.86 11.78 -2.93
CA SER A 233 -5.35 11.37 -1.62
C SER A 233 -5.34 9.85 -1.52
N TRP A 234 -4.24 9.31 -1.03
CA TRP A 234 -3.99 7.90 -0.83
C TRP A 234 -3.60 7.65 0.62
N TYR A 235 -4.05 6.53 1.17
CA TYR A 235 -3.58 5.99 2.44
C TYR A 235 -3.67 4.48 2.41
N TRP A 236 -2.62 3.79 2.83
CA TRP A 236 -2.65 2.34 3.01
C TRP A 236 -1.96 1.95 4.30
N PHE A 237 -2.35 0.80 4.84
CA PHE A 237 -1.59 0.16 5.90
C PHE A 237 -1.54 -1.35 5.72
N PHE A 238 -0.45 -1.93 6.20
CA PHE A 238 -0.32 -3.33 6.50
C PHE A 238 -0.31 -3.50 8.02
N TRP A 239 -1.18 -4.34 8.54
CA TRP A 239 -1.33 -4.61 9.96
C TRP A 239 -1.15 -6.09 10.23
N LYS A 240 -0.08 -6.47 10.90
CA LYS A 240 0.17 -7.84 11.35
C LYS A 240 -0.07 -7.97 12.84
N THR A 241 -0.84 -8.99 13.19
CA THR A 241 -1.04 -9.44 14.57
C THR A 241 -0.30 -10.77 14.79
N GLU A 242 -0.47 -11.41 15.95
CA GLU A 242 0.10 -12.75 16.16
C GLU A 242 -0.51 -13.83 15.26
N LYS A 243 -1.74 -13.64 14.78
CA LYS A 243 -2.48 -14.68 14.04
C LYS A 243 -2.80 -14.31 12.60
N LYS A 244 -3.08 -13.03 12.35
CA LYS A 244 -3.67 -12.53 11.10
C LYS A 244 -2.91 -11.30 10.61
N SER A 245 -2.90 -11.12 9.30
CA SER A 245 -2.35 -9.95 8.63
C SER A 245 -3.41 -9.31 7.76
N TYR A 246 -3.54 -7.99 7.81
CA TYR A 246 -4.52 -7.25 7.05
C TYR A 246 -3.83 -6.22 6.17
N LEU A 247 -4.35 -6.06 4.96
CA LEU A 247 -3.94 -5.02 4.03
C LEU A 247 -5.13 -4.10 3.77
N PHE A 248 -4.91 -2.81 3.88
CA PHE A 248 -5.94 -1.79 3.68
C PHE A 248 -5.44 -0.70 2.74
N LEU A 249 -6.33 -0.21 1.88
CA LEU A 249 -6.09 0.93 1.00
C LEU A 249 -7.34 1.79 0.91
N THR A 250 -7.16 3.11 1.01
CA THR A 250 -8.15 4.11 0.64
C THR A 250 -7.57 5.07 -0.38
N ARG A 251 -8.36 5.37 -1.41
CA ARG A 251 -8.08 6.41 -2.40
C ARG A 251 -9.29 7.32 -2.54
N LEU A 252 -9.02 8.61 -2.54
CA LEU A 252 -9.99 9.65 -2.85
C LEU A 252 -9.49 10.48 -4.03
N GLU A 253 -10.41 10.92 -4.88
CA GLU A 253 -10.15 11.84 -5.98
C GLU A 253 -11.31 12.84 -6.12
N SER A 254 -11.01 14.11 -6.37
CA SER A 254 -12.00 15.16 -6.63
C SER A 254 -11.45 16.20 -7.59
N GLU A 255 -12.30 16.70 -8.49
CA GLU A 255 -11.98 17.81 -9.40
C GLU A 255 -12.32 19.18 -8.81
N THR A 256 -13.09 19.21 -7.72
CA THR A 256 -13.62 20.45 -7.11
C THR A 256 -13.11 20.68 -5.69
N GLU A 257 -12.81 19.62 -4.95
CA GLU A 257 -12.27 19.72 -3.59
C GLU A 257 -10.74 19.76 -3.58
N THR A 258 -10.18 20.50 -2.62
CA THR A 258 -8.76 20.39 -2.24
C THR A 258 -8.67 19.53 -0.99
N PHE A 259 -7.88 18.45 -1.05
CA PHE A 259 -7.77 17.52 0.07
C PHE A 259 -6.71 17.91 1.09
N SER A 260 -7.01 17.64 2.36
CA SER A 260 -6.03 17.71 3.44
C SER A 260 -5.00 16.56 3.29
N SER A 261 -3.82 16.72 3.89
CA SER A 261 -2.77 15.67 3.86
C SER A 261 -3.15 14.37 4.59
N LEU A 262 -4.31 14.32 5.23
CA LEU A 262 -4.83 13.16 5.96
C LEU A 262 -6.16 12.66 5.40
N GLU A 263 -6.61 13.19 4.26
CA GLU A 263 -7.98 12.99 3.79
C GLU A 263 -8.35 11.50 3.63
N ALA A 264 -7.57 10.75 2.84
CA ALA A 264 -7.82 9.32 2.63
C ALA A 264 -7.70 8.51 3.92
N ALA A 265 -6.78 8.89 4.82
CA ALA A 265 -6.57 8.21 6.08
C ALA A 265 -7.78 8.38 7.02
N LYS A 266 -8.26 9.62 7.17
CA LYS A 266 -9.44 9.93 7.99
C LYS A 266 -10.69 9.31 7.41
N PHE A 267 -10.94 9.48 6.11
CA PHE A 267 -12.13 8.94 5.46
C PHE A 267 -12.19 7.42 5.57
N GLY A 268 -11.12 6.73 5.19
CA GLY A 268 -11.06 5.28 5.20
C GLY A 268 -11.26 4.67 6.59
N VAL A 269 -10.56 5.20 7.59
CA VAL A 269 -10.69 4.73 8.97
C VAL A 269 -12.07 5.05 9.55
N ALA A 270 -12.64 6.23 9.25
CA ALA A 270 -13.99 6.59 9.68
C ALA A 270 -15.04 5.65 9.06
N TYR A 271 -14.93 5.35 7.76
CA TYR A 271 -15.82 4.41 7.09
C TYR A 271 -15.79 3.02 7.77
N LEU A 272 -14.59 2.48 8.04
CA LEU A 272 -14.49 1.17 8.70
C LEU A 272 -15.15 1.15 10.09
N ARG A 273 -15.07 2.25 10.85
CA ARG A 273 -15.70 2.36 12.17
C ARG A 273 -17.21 2.53 12.08
N GLU A 274 -17.69 3.36 11.16
CA GLU A 274 -19.12 3.56 10.94
C GLU A 274 -19.83 2.24 10.57
N LYS A 275 -19.15 1.40 9.79
CA LYS A 275 -19.65 0.06 9.42
C LYS A 275 -19.39 -1.01 10.49
N GLY A 276 -18.76 -0.68 11.63
CA GLY A 276 -18.40 -1.62 12.70
C GLY A 276 -17.32 -2.65 12.32
N ILE A 277 -16.67 -2.46 11.17
CA ILE A 277 -15.62 -3.33 10.63
C ILE A 277 -14.34 -3.13 11.45
N TRP A 278 -14.05 -1.89 11.85
CA TRP A 278 -12.86 -1.57 12.62
C TRP A 278 -12.84 -2.29 13.97
N GLU A 279 -13.96 -2.25 14.67
CA GLU A 279 -14.15 -2.86 15.99
C GLU A 279 -14.02 -4.38 15.89
N LYS A 280 -14.49 -4.97 14.79
CA LYS A 280 -14.42 -6.40 14.53
C LYS A 280 -12.99 -6.91 14.32
N TYR A 281 -12.15 -6.18 13.59
CA TYR A 281 -10.84 -6.70 13.14
C TYR A 281 -9.62 -6.02 13.77
N PHE A 282 -9.76 -4.82 14.32
CA PHE A 282 -8.61 -3.98 14.73
C PHE A 282 -8.68 -3.45 16.18
N SER A 283 -9.75 -3.70 16.93
CA SER A 283 -9.90 -3.15 18.29
C SER A 283 -9.55 -4.12 19.42
N ASN A 284 -9.45 -5.42 19.13
CA ASN A 284 -9.20 -6.48 20.12
C ASN A 284 -7.94 -7.28 19.80
#